data_AF-A0A508TMV3-F1
#
_entry.id   AF-A0A508TMV3-F1
#
_cell.length_a   1.000
_cell.length_b   1.000
_cell.length_c   1.000
_cell.angle_alpha   90.00
_cell.angle_beta   90.00
_cell.angle_gamma   90.00
#
_symmetry.space_group_name_H-M   'P 1'
#
loop_
_entity.id
_entity.type
_entity.pdbx_description
1 polymer ?
#
loop_
_entity_poly.entity_id
_entity_poly.type
_entity_poly.pdbx_seq_one_letter_code
_entity_poly.pdbx_strand_id
1 'polypeptide(L)'
;MGMVRRWTSEEDETLRELARAGKNALEISNALTRSPSAVRRRAEVLSVLIIAKAYRARPSHVATHLERVAIDAIGSSRPFPAGVGPSTIAGMIEKGWIVAEGTTARKYRVTDVGVEAVRRKIPSGG
;
A
#
# COMPACT_ATOMS: atom_id res chain seq x y z
N MET A 1 23.44 6.43 25.29
CA MET A 1 22.03 6.52 25.74
C MET A 1 21.41 7.76 25.11
N GLY A 2 20.49 7.62 24.15
CA GLY A 2 19.86 8.76 23.49
C GLY A 2 18.83 9.43 24.40
N MET A 3 18.86 10.76 24.51
CA MET A 3 17.85 11.53 25.24
C MET A 3 16.48 11.27 24.61
N VAL A 4 15.55 10.71 25.38
CA VAL A 4 14.16 10.53 24.94
C VAL A 4 13.51 11.91 24.94
N ARG A 5 13.26 12.47 23.75
CA ARG A 5 12.50 13.72 23.61
C ARG A 5 11.12 13.52 24.24
N ARG A 6 10.78 14.34 25.24
CA ARG A 6 9.47 14.28 25.91
C ARG A 6 8.34 14.56 24.91
N TRP A 7 7.19 13.95 25.15
CA TRP A 7 5.97 14.22 24.38
C TRP A 7 5.33 15.51 24.89
N THR A 8 4.93 16.39 23.98
CA THR A 8 4.16 17.60 24.32
C THR A 8 2.66 17.33 24.16
N SER A 9 1.84 18.16 24.80
CA SER A 9 0.38 18.10 24.66
C SER A 9 -0.08 18.30 23.21
N GLU A 10 0.64 19.13 22.45
CA GLU A 10 0.40 19.36 21.01
C GLU A 10 0.69 18.11 20.18
N GLU A 11 1.76 17.37 20.48
CA GLU A 11 2.06 16.10 19.81
C GLU A 11 1.00 15.03 20.14
N ASP A 12 0.48 15.01 21.37
CA ASP A 12 -0.59 14.10 21.76
C ASP A 12 -1.93 14.42 21.07
N GLU A 13 -2.25 15.71 20.91
CA GLU A 13 -3.43 16.16 20.16
C GLU A 13 -3.31 15.77 18.69
N THR A 14 -2.18 16.10 18.07
CA THR A 14 -1.90 15.72 16.67
C THR A 14 -1.98 14.21 16.47
N LEU A 15 -1.46 13.40 17.41
CA LEU A 15 -1.57 11.94 17.36
C LEU A 15 -3.04 11.49 17.38
N ARG A 16 -3.87 12.06 18.27
CA ARG A 16 -5.31 11.74 18.35
C ARG A 16 -6.05 12.12 17.08
N GLU A 17 -5.77 13.29 16.52
CA GLU A 17 -6.40 13.75 15.29
C GLU A 17 -6.06 12.85 14.11
N LEU A 18 -4.77 12.53 13.93
CA LEU A 18 -4.33 11.63 12.85
C LEU A 18 -4.86 10.21 13.04
N ALA A 19 -4.93 9.72 14.28
CA ALA A 19 -5.54 8.43 14.59
C ALA A 19 -7.04 8.39 14.23
N ARG A 20 -7.78 9.45 14.56
CA ARG A 20 -9.20 9.62 14.16
C ARG A 20 -9.36 9.70 12.64
N ALA A 21 -8.39 10.29 11.94
CA ALA A 21 -8.33 10.29 10.48
C ALA A 21 -7.91 8.92 9.87
N GLY A 22 -7.76 7.88 10.69
CA GLY A 22 -7.40 6.53 10.24
C GLY A 22 -5.96 6.40 9.78
N LYS A 23 -5.06 7.28 10.21
CA LYS A 23 -3.64 7.21 9.84
C LYS A 23 -2.94 6.07 10.57
N ASN A 24 -1.97 5.45 9.90
CA ASN A 24 -1.13 4.41 10.50
C ASN A 24 0.10 5.00 11.19
N ALA A 25 0.79 4.18 11.99
CA ALA A 25 1.95 4.62 12.79
C ALA A 25 3.07 5.28 11.97
N LEU A 26 3.28 4.89 10.70
CA LEU A 26 4.32 5.48 9.83
C LEU A 26 3.92 6.87 9.32
N GLU A 27 2.65 7.06 8.98
CA GLU A 27 2.14 8.37 8.56
C GLU A 27 2.21 9.37 9.73
N ILE A 28 1.77 8.94 10.91
CA ILE A 28 1.84 9.74 12.13
C ILE A 28 3.30 10.03 12.51
N SER A 29 4.20 9.06 12.33
CA SER A 29 5.62 9.26 12.63
C SER A 29 6.27 10.30 11.74
N ASN A 30 5.89 10.34 10.46
CA ASN A 30 6.36 11.36 9.52
C ASN A 30 5.84 12.76 9.89
N ALA A 31 4.57 12.86 10.32
CA ALA A 31 4.00 14.14 10.74
C ALA A 31 4.64 14.69 12.03
N LEU A 32 4.93 13.80 12.99
CA LEU A 32 5.50 14.18 14.29
C LEU A 32 7.05 14.20 14.30
N THR A 33 7.69 13.79 13.21
CA THR A 33 9.15 13.57 13.12
C THR A 33 9.66 12.69 14.27
N ARG A 34 8.90 11.63 14.60
CA ARG A 34 9.26 10.62 15.61
C ARG A 34 9.43 9.26 14.93
N SER A 35 9.96 8.26 15.64
CA SER A 35 9.98 6.91 15.11
C SER A 35 8.59 6.24 15.19
N PRO A 36 8.21 5.37 14.23
CA PRO A 36 6.93 4.64 14.28
C PRO A 36 6.74 3.84 15.58
N SER A 37 7.82 3.28 16.11
CA SER A 37 7.81 2.54 17.38
C SER A 37 7.49 3.46 18.58
N ALA A 38 8.00 4.69 18.58
CA ALA A 38 7.67 5.68 19.61
C ALA A 38 6.20 6.12 19.53
N VAL A 39 5.67 6.30 18.31
CA VAL A 39 4.25 6.63 18.09
C VAL A 39 3.34 5.51 18.60
N ARG A 40 3.65 4.24 18.29
CA ARG A 40 2.87 3.09 18.79
C ARG A 40 2.83 3.06 20.31
N ARG A 41 3.99 3.16 20.95
CA ARG A 41 4.09 3.18 22.41
C ARG A 41 3.33 4.36 23.00
N ARG A 42 3.32 5.53 22.35
CA ARG A 42 2.54 6.67 22.83
C ARG A 42 1.04 6.47 22.65
N ALA A 43 0.62 5.94 21.51
CA ALA A 43 -0.79 5.62 21.26
C ALA A 43 -1.34 4.63 22.30
N GLU A 44 -0.55 3.63 22.70
CA GLU A 44 -0.88 2.72 23.80
C GLU A 44 -1.08 3.47 25.12
N VAL A 45 -0.14 4.36 25.48
CA VAL A 45 -0.24 5.20 26.70
C VAL A 45 -1.49 6.10 26.68
N LEU A 46 -1.86 6.62 25.51
CA LEU A 46 -3.04 7.47 25.33
C LEU A 46 -4.34 6.68 25.11
N SER A 47 -4.28 5.33 25.06
CA SER A 47 -5.40 4.45 24.70
C SER A 47 -6.07 4.84 23.35
N VAL A 48 -5.24 5.25 22.38
CA VAL A 48 -5.69 5.64 21.04
C VAL A 48 -5.44 4.49 20.07
N LEU A 49 -6.48 4.09 19.35
CA LEU A 49 -6.35 3.09 18.30
C LEU A 49 -5.74 3.72 17.04
N ILE A 50 -4.54 3.29 16.67
CA ILE A 50 -3.91 3.62 15.40
C ILE A 50 -3.86 2.37 14.52
N ILE A 51 -3.95 2.55 13.20
CA ILE A 51 -3.91 1.40 12.28
C ILE A 51 -2.52 0.75 12.36
N ALA A 52 -2.47 -0.50 12.84
CA ALA A 52 -1.23 -1.21 13.14
C ALA A 52 -0.36 -1.48 11.91
N LYS A 53 -1.04 -1.73 10.79
CA LYS A 53 -0.41 -1.99 9.50
C LYS A 53 -0.51 -0.71 8.68
N ALA A 54 0.63 -0.16 8.29
CA ALA A 54 0.65 0.53 7.03
C ALA A 54 0.22 -0.52 6.00
N TYR A 55 -1.07 -0.55 5.63
CA TYR A 55 -1.31 -0.65 4.20
C TYR A 55 -0.55 0.57 3.69
N ARG A 56 0.72 0.34 3.28
CA ARG A 56 1.34 1.25 2.33
C ARG A 56 0.23 1.34 1.29
N ALA A 57 -0.45 2.48 1.21
CA ALA A 57 -1.01 2.94 -0.04
C ALA A 57 0.23 3.07 -0.93
N ARG A 58 0.74 1.91 -1.37
CA ARG A 58 1.81 1.78 -2.32
C ARG A 58 1.26 2.59 -3.48
N PRO A 59 2.01 3.57 -4.01
CA PRO A 59 1.50 4.42 -5.06
C PRO A 59 0.80 3.51 -6.07
N SER A 60 -0.51 3.70 -6.22
CA SER A 60 -1.38 2.73 -6.90
C SER A 60 -0.91 2.46 -8.32
N HIS A 61 -0.10 3.37 -8.87
CA HIS A 61 0.56 3.33 -10.16
C HIS A 61 1.78 2.39 -10.30
N VAL A 62 2.38 1.84 -9.22
CA VAL A 62 3.51 0.88 -9.33
C VAL A 62 3.04 -0.54 -9.09
N ALA A 63 3.18 -1.39 -10.12
CA ALA A 63 2.84 -2.80 -10.02
C ALA A 63 3.67 -3.53 -8.94
N THR A 64 2.98 -4.30 -8.09
CA THR A 64 3.58 -5.29 -7.19
C THR A 64 4.16 -6.46 -7.99
N HIS A 65 4.97 -7.28 -7.33
CA HIS A 65 5.49 -8.50 -7.96
C HIS A 65 4.35 -9.38 -8.48
N LEU A 66 3.28 -9.57 -7.69
CA LEU A 66 2.11 -10.33 -8.09
C LEU A 66 1.38 -9.71 -9.29
N GLU A 67 1.19 -8.39 -9.31
CA GLU A 67 0.54 -7.70 -10.43
C GLU A 67 1.39 -7.77 -11.72
N ARG A 68 2.72 -7.66 -11.61
CA ARG A 68 3.63 -7.85 -12.76
C ARG A 68 3.52 -9.26 -13.33
N VAL A 69 3.56 -10.26 -12.45
CA VAL A 69 3.44 -11.66 -12.83
C VAL A 69 2.07 -11.96 -13.43
N ALA A 70 1.01 -11.32 -12.93
CA ALA A 70 -0.33 -11.42 -13.51
C ALA A 70 -0.39 -10.83 -14.93
N ILE A 71 0.24 -9.67 -15.17
CA ILE A 71 0.31 -9.04 -16.49
C ILE A 71 1.08 -9.93 -17.49
N ASP A 72 2.22 -10.47 -17.07
CA ASP A 72 3.02 -11.42 -17.86
C ASP A 72 2.20 -12.69 -18.22
N ALA A 73 1.48 -13.26 -17.25
CA ALA A 73 0.64 -14.43 -17.46
C ALA A 73 -0.48 -14.16 -18.48
N ILE A 74 -1.13 -13.00 -18.40
CA ILE A 74 -2.18 -12.60 -19.37
C ILE A 74 -1.58 -12.41 -20.76
N GLY A 75 -0.47 -11.67 -20.88
CA GLY A 75 0.21 -11.45 -22.16
C GLY A 75 0.71 -12.74 -22.81
N SER A 76 1.15 -13.70 -21.98
CA SER A 76 1.63 -15.02 -22.43
C SER A 76 0.52 -16.07 -22.54
N SER A 77 -0.75 -15.72 -22.29
CA SER A 77 -1.89 -16.66 -22.23
C SER A 77 -1.65 -17.88 -21.33
N ARG A 78 -0.93 -17.67 -20.22
CA ARG A 78 -0.60 -18.68 -19.22
C ARG A 78 -1.57 -18.61 -18.03
N PRO A 79 -1.79 -19.72 -17.32
CA PRO A 79 -2.54 -19.69 -16.07
C PRO A 79 -1.82 -18.82 -15.04
N PHE A 80 -2.60 -18.17 -14.17
CA PHE A 80 -2.05 -17.37 -13.08
C PHE A 80 -1.29 -18.25 -12.07
N PRO A 81 -0.10 -17.83 -11.60
CA PRO A 81 0.65 -18.58 -10.61
C PRO A 81 0.05 -18.49 -9.21
N ALA A 82 0.45 -19.43 -8.36
CA ALA A 82 0.05 -19.47 -6.95
C ALA A 82 0.40 -18.15 -6.25
N GLY A 83 -0.61 -17.39 -5.86
CA GLY A 83 -0.47 -16.07 -5.22
C GLY A 83 -1.20 -14.94 -5.94
N VAL A 84 -1.53 -15.09 -7.22
CA VAL A 84 -2.41 -14.12 -7.91
C VAL A 84 -3.86 -14.48 -7.61
N GLY A 85 -4.38 -13.91 -6.53
CA GLY A 85 -5.75 -14.10 -6.07
C GLY A 85 -6.76 -13.12 -6.69
N PRO A 86 -8.05 -13.30 -6.42
CA PRO A 86 -9.12 -12.44 -6.94
C PRO A 86 -8.98 -10.98 -6.51
N SER A 87 -8.47 -10.70 -5.31
CA SER A 87 -8.20 -9.33 -4.83
C SER A 87 -7.13 -8.62 -5.65
N THR A 88 -6.13 -9.35 -6.15
CA THR A 88 -5.09 -8.79 -7.04
C THR A 88 -5.69 -8.41 -8.39
N ILE A 89 -6.51 -9.30 -8.96
CA ILE A 89 -7.20 -9.06 -10.24
C ILE A 89 -8.16 -7.87 -10.13
N ALA A 90 -8.95 -7.79 -9.05
CA ALA A 90 -9.84 -6.67 -8.78
C ALA A 90 -9.07 -5.34 -8.73
N GLY A 91 -7.95 -5.30 -7.99
CA GLY A 91 -7.11 -4.12 -7.92
C GLY A 91 -6.52 -3.70 -9.28
N MET A 92 -6.17 -4.66 -10.15
CA MET A 92 -5.68 -4.38 -11.50
C MET A 92 -6.77 -3.85 -12.44
N ILE A 93 -8.02 -4.29 -12.27
CA ILE A 93 -9.19 -3.78 -13.00
C ILE A 93 -9.51 -2.35 -12.53
N GLU A 94 -9.54 -2.09 -11.22
CA GLU A 94 -9.77 -0.75 -10.67
C GLU A 94 -8.71 0.26 -11.14
N LYS A 95 -7.45 -0.18 -11.28
CA LYS A 95 -6.36 0.63 -11.82
C LYS A 95 -6.39 0.80 -13.34
N GLY A 96 -7.30 0.11 -14.04
CA GLY A 96 -7.42 0.13 -15.49
C GLY A 96 -6.26 -0.56 -16.21
N TRP A 97 -5.48 -1.41 -15.55
CA TRP A 97 -4.34 -2.13 -16.13
C TRP A 97 -4.76 -3.35 -16.94
N ILE A 98 -5.90 -3.94 -16.58
CA ILE A 98 -6.50 -5.06 -17.29
C ILE A 98 -8.01 -4.84 -17.40
N VAL A 99 -8.61 -5.41 -18.44
CA VAL A 99 -10.05 -5.47 -18.63
C VAL A 99 -10.49 -6.93 -18.73
N ALA A 100 -11.61 -7.28 -18.10
CA ALA A 100 -12.22 -8.59 -18.26
C ALA A 100 -12.84 -8.69 -19.65
N GLU A 101 -12.44 -9.68 -20.45
CA GLU A 101 -12.96 -9.90 -21.79
C GLU A 101 -13.87 -11.13 -21.83
N GLY A 102 -15.14 -10.90 -22.15
CA GLY A 102 -16.11 -11.94 -22.43
C GLY A 102 -16.95 -12.38 -21.22
N THR A 103 -18.05 -13.08 -21.52
CA THR A 103 -19.02 -13.58 -20.54
C THR A 103 -18.48 -14.74 -19.69
N THR A 104 -17.34 -15.31 -20.09
CA THR A 104 -16.68 -16.44 -19.41
C THR A 104 -15.64 -15.89 -18.46
N ALA A 105 -15.86 -16.10 -17.15
CA ALA A 105 -15.25 -15.43 -16.00
C ALA A 105 -13.69 -15.48 -15.83
N ARG A 106 -12.90 -15.77 -16.86
CA ARG A 106 -11.45 -15.96 -16.76
C ARG A 106 -10.60 -15.43 -17.91
N LYS A 107 -11.17 -14.73 -18.89
CA LYS A 107 -10.37 -14.05 -19.93
C LYS A 107 -10.15 -12.60 -19.55
N TYR A 108 -8.90 -12.17 -19.55
CA TYR A 108 -8.48 -10.80 -19.26
C TYR A 108 -7.61 -10.30 -20.41
N ARG A 109 -7.65 -9.00 -20.69
CA ARG A 109 -6.78 -8.32 -21.65
C ARG A 109 -6.01 -7.22 -20.93
N VAL A 110 -4.70 -7.13 -21.19
CA VAL A 110 -3.85 -6.05 -20.65
C VAL A 110 -4.09 -4.78 -21.47
N THR A 111 -4.25 -3.65 -20.80
CA THR A 111 -4.39 -2.33 -21.44
C THR A 111 -3.03 -1.67 -21.63
N ASP A 112 -2.97 -0.61 -22.44
CA ASP A 112 -1.76 0.20 -22.63
C ASP A 112 -1.20 0.74 -21.30
N VAL A 113 -2.10 1.18 -20.41
CA VAL A 113 -1.78 1.63 -19.04
C VAL A 113 -1.13 0.52 -18.21
N GLY A 114 -1.63 -0.71 -18.32
CA GLY A 114 -1.04 -1.87 -17.63
C GLY A 114 0.35 -2.21 -18.14
N VAL A 115 0.56 -2.14 -19.46
CA VAL A 115 1.88 -2.34 -20.08
C VAL A 115 2.85 -1.26 -19.60
N GLU A 116 2.43 0.01 -19.54
CA GLU A 116 3.25 1.10 -19.04
C GLU A 116 3.59 0.93 -17.54
N ALA A 117 2.62 0.50 -16.72
CA ALA A 117 2.82 0.28 -15.29
C ALA A 117 3.89 -0.79 -14.98
N VAL A 118 4.04 -1.80 -15.84
CA VAL A 118 5.12 -2.80 -15.73
C VAL A 118 6.46 -2.24 -16.21
N ARG A 119 6.45 -1.44 -17.28
CA ARG A 119 7.64 -0.80 -17.86
C ARG A 119 8.24 0.27 -16.96
N ARG A 120 7.43 0.98 -16.16
CA ARG A 120 7.93 1.92 -15.16
C ARG A 120 8.80 1.18 -14.14
N LYS A 121 10.11 1.39 -14.21
CA LYS A 121 11.08 0.85 -13.25
C LYS A 121 10.72 1.32 -11.84
N ILE A 122 10.78 0.41 -10.87
CA ILE A 122 10.86 0.84 -9.46
C ILE A 122 12.13 1.70 -9.39
N PRO A 123 12.11 2.94 -8.88
CA PRO A 123 13.36 3.64 -8.61
C PRO A 123 14.13 2.78 -7.63
N SER A 124 15.18 2.13 -8.14
CA SER A 124 16.20 1.51 -7.30
C SER A 124 16.77 2.66 -6.48
N GLY A 125 16.51 2.65 -5.17
CA GLY A 125 17.11 3.62 -4.25
C GLY A 125 18.63 3.57 -4.42
N GLY A 126 19.23 4.75 -4.64
CA GLY A 126 20.67 4.95 -4.59
C GLY A 126 21.21 4.87 -3.17
#